data_AF-A0A968KGL2-F1
#
_entry.id   AF-A0A968KGL2-F1
#
_cell.length_a   1.000
_cell.length_b   1.000
_cell.length_c   1.000
_cell.angle_alpha   90.00
_cell.angle_beta   90.00
_cell.angle_gamma   90.00
#
_symmetry.space_group_name_H-M   'P 1'
#
loop_
_entity.id
_entity.type
_entity.pdbx_description
1 polymer ?
#
loop_
_entity_poly.entity_id
_entity_poly.type
_entity_poly.pdbx_seq_one_letter_code
_entity_poly.pdbx_strand_id
1 'polypeptide(L)'
;MRLKKEVIEKISKAIVTSLLEKDMIVWEDRPEKLEAIINEIITDDLMVEDRLNEEVKMLLESRTKDYERSMMDYGRVFQMVKSKLVKERGLIL
;
A
#
# COMPACT_ATOMS: atom_id res chain seq x y z
N MET A 1 2.30 -8.31 2.10
CA MET A 1 3.27 -8.79 3.13
C MET A 1 3.32 -7.78 4.26
N ARG A 2 3.30 -8.18 5.54
CA ARG A 2 3.34 -7.22 6.66
C ARG A 2 4.74 -7.15 7.28
N LEU A 3 5.47 -6.08 6.98
CA LEU A 3 6.65 -5.72 7.78
C LEU A 3 6.19 -5.28 9.18
N LYS A 4 6.97 -5.63 10.20
CA LYS A 4 6.70 -5.16 11.57
C LYS A 4 6.94 -3.66 11.64
N LYS A 5 6.12 -2.94 12.41
CA LYS A 5 6.24 -1.48 12.59
C LYS A 5 7.65 -1.04 13.00
N GLU A 6 8.28 -1.78 13.92
CA GLU A 6 9.66 -1.54 14.37
C GLU A 6 10.69 -1.60 13.22
N VAL A 7 10.45 -2.43 12.20
CA VAL A 7 11.34 -2.54 11.03
C VAL A 7 11.18 -1.30 10.15
N ILE A 8 9.95 -0.84 9.93
CA ILE A 8 9.66 0.37 9.17
C ILE A 8 10.27 1.59 9.85
N GLU A 9 10.17 1.69 11.18
CA GLU A 9 10.81 2.75 11.97
C GLU A 9 12.34 2.76 11.80
N LYS A 10 13.00 1.60 11.89
CA LYS A 10 14.44 1.49 11.67
C LYS A 10 14.85 1.89 10.25
N ILE A 11 14.10 1.46 9.24
CA ILE A 11 14.35 1.82 7.84
C ILE A 11 14.18 3.33 7.64
N SER A 12 13.11 3.90 8.17
CA SER A 12 12.82 5.33 8.06
C SER A 12 13.95 6.17 8.64
N LYS A 13 14.44 5.81 9.83
CA LYS A 13 15.60 6.44 10.45
C LYS A 13 16.86 6.34 9.59
N ALA A 14 17.18 5.15 9.09
CA ALA A 14 18.35 4.94 8.24
C ALA A 14 18.29 5.78 6.95
N ILE A 15 17.12 5.90 6.34
CA ILE A 15 16.90 6.73 5.15
C ILE A 15 17.14 8.20 5.49
N VAL A 16 16.51 8.72 6.56
CA VAL A 16 16.70 10.12 6.99
C VAL A 16 18.16 10.43 7.27
N THR A 17 18.83 9.58 8.04
CA THR A 17 20.25 9.74 8.34
C THR A 17 21.07 9.79 7.05
N SER A 18 20.85 8.88 6.10
CA SER A 18 21.61 8.90 4.84
C SER A 18 21.32 10.13 3.97
N LEU A 19 20.07 10.62 3.95
CA LEU A 19 19.68 11.79 3.17
C LEU A 19 20.34 13.07 3.70
N LEU A 20 20.40 13.21 5.04
CA LEU A 20 21.02 14.35 5.70
C LEU A 20 22.55 14.28 5.65
N GLU A 21 23.15 13.13 5.96
CA GLU A 21 24.62 12.97 5.97
C GLU A 21 25.26 13.13 4.58
N LYS A 22 24.51 12.87 3.52
CA LYS A 22 24.97 13.00 2.14
C LYS A 22 24.57 14.32 1.49
N ASP A 23 24.01 15.26 2.27
CA ASP A 23 23.51 16.55 1.78
C ASP A 23 22.58 16.43 0.57
N MET A 24 21.78 15.35 0.48
CA MET A 24 20.87 15.13 -0.65
C MET A 24 19.59 15.97 -0.53
N ILE A 25 19.30 16.45 0.69
CA ILE A 25 18.15 17.31 0.99
C ILE A 25 18.58 18.39 2.00
N VAL A 26 17.87 19.51 1.99
CA VAL A 26 17.91 20.51 3.07
C VAL A 26 16.60 20.39 3.83
N TRP A 27 16.68 20.16 5.15
CA TRP A 27 15.52 20.02 6.02
C TRP A 27 15.62 21.00 7.19
N GLU A 28 14.60 21.85 7.35
CA GLU A 28 14.64 22.97 8.31
C GLU A 28 14.00 22.63 9.67
N ASP A 29 13.27 21.51 9.77
CA ASP A 29 12.61 21.08 11.01
C ASP A 29 13.43 19.95 11.69
N ARG A 30 12.89 19.38 12.76
CA ARG A 30 13.48 18.27 13.49
C ARG A 30 13.55 16.99 12.62
N PRO A 31 14.64 16.22 12.65
CA PRO A 31 14.78 14.96 11.90
C PRO A 31 13.66 13.96 12.19
N GLU A 32 13.16 13.90 13.42
CA GLU A 32 12.09 12.98 13.83
C GLU A 32 10.79 13.21 13.06
N LYS A 33 10.54 14.45 12.61
CA LYS A 33 9.39 14.77 11.76
C LYS A 33 9.55 14.16 10.38
N LEU A 34 10.75 14.22 9.81
CA LEU A 34 11.05 13.60 8.53
C LEU A 34 11.02 12.07 8.62
N GLU A 35 11.50 11.51 9.74
CA GLU A 35 11.41 10.08 10.02
C GLU A 35 9.95 9.61 10.05
N ALA A 36 9.06 10.38 10.69
CA ALA A 36 7.62 10.09 10.72
C ALA A 36 6.98 10.14 9.32
N ILE A 37 7.34 11.14 8.51
CA ILE A 37 6.84 11.27 7.13
C ILE A 37 7.28 10.06 6.28
N ILE A 38 8.56 9.67 6.35
CA ILE A 38 9.05 8.50 5.60
C ILE A 38 8.40 7.22 6.11
N ASN A 39 8.17 7.09 7.42
CA ASN A 39 7.45 5.95 7.99
C ASN A 39 6.03 5.82 7.44
N GLU A 40 5.31 6.93 7.38
CA GLU A 40 3.96 7.00 6.81
C GLU A 40 3.98 6.62 5.32
N ILE A 41 4.90 7.18 4.53
CA ILE A 41 5.05 6.86 3.11
C ILE A 41 5.28 5.35 2.89
N ILE A 42 6.22 4.75 3.64
CA ILE A 42 6.50 3.31 3.52
C ILE A 42 5.29 2.49 3.94
N THR A 43 4.61 2.89 5.02
CA THR A 43 3.43 2.18 5.52
C THR A 43 2.29 2.22 4.50
N ASP A 44 2.02 3.40 3.93
CA ASP A 44 1.01 3.58 2.91
C ASP A 44 1.28 2.74 1.66
N ASP A 45 2.54 2.71 1.21
CA ASP A 45 2.97 1.91 0.06
C ASP A 45 2.75 0.40 0.32
N LEU A 46 3.12 -0.09 1.50
CA LEU A 46 2.88 -1.49 1.90
C LEU A 46 1.39 -1.82 2.05
N MET A 47 0.54 -0.83 2.29
CA MET A 47 -0.90 -0.99 2.42
C MET A 47 -1.64 -0.94 1.08
N VAL A 48 -0.99 -0.59 -0.03
CA VAL A 48 -1.62 -0.49 -1.35
C VAL A 48 -2.33 -1.80 -1.73
N GLU A 49 -1.69 -2.95 -1.51
CA GLU A 49 -2.29 -4.25 -1.84
C GLU A 49 -3.52 -4.54 -0.95
N ASP A 50 -3.44 -4.26 0.35
CA ASP A 50 -4.54 -4.49 1.29
C ASP A 50 -5.75 -3.60 0.94
N ARG A 51 -5.52 -2.31 0.68
CA ARG A 51 -6.55 -1.35 0.23
C ARG A 51 -7.18 -1.79 -1.09
N LEU A 52 -6.36 -2.24 -2.04
CA LEU A 52 -6.85 -2.76 -3.32
C LEU A 52 -7.72 -4.00 -3.11
N ASN A 53 -7.31 -4.93 -2.24
CA ASN A 53 -8.09 -6.14 -1.95
C ASN A 53 -9.45 -5.79 -1.32
N GLU A 54 -9.49 -4.85 -0.38
CA GLU A 54 -10.74 -4.35 0.23
C GLU A 54 -11.65 -3.68 -0.80
N GLU A 55 -11.09 -2.85 -1.68
CA GLU A 55 -11.84 -2.20 -2.76
C GLU A 55 -12.46 -3.21 -3.72
N VAL A 56 -11.69 -4.24 -4.12
CA VAL A 56 -12.21 -5.31 -4.98
C VAL A 56 -13.37 -6.04 -4.28
N LYS A 57 -13.28 -6.33 -2.97
CA LYS A 57 -14.38 -6.95 -2.22
C LYS A 57 -15.64 -6.08 -2.25
N MET A 58 -15.51 -4.79 -1.94
CA MET A 58 -16.65 -3.85 -1.96
C MET A 58 -17.28 -3.74 -3.35
N LEU A 59 -16.46 -3.71 -4.41
CA LEU A 59 -16.94 -3.67 -5.80
C LEU A 59 -17.74 -4.93 -6.15
N LEU A 60 -17.27 -6.10 -5.72
CA LEU A 60 -18.00 -7.34 -5.92
C LEU A 60 -19.29 -7.36 -5.12
N GLU A 61 -19.25 -7.09 -3.81
CA GLU A 61 -20.42 -7.04 -2.92
C GLU A 61 -21.53 -6.10 -3.44
N SER A 62 -21.15 -4.94 -3.98
CA SER A 62 -22.10 -3.99 -4.58
C SER A 62 -22.85 -4.54 -5.81
N ARG A 63 -22.24 -5.50 -6.51
CA ARG A 63 -22.80 -6.17 -7.71
C ARG A 63 -23.42 -7.53 -7.39
N THR A 64 -23.13 -8.13 -6.23
CA THR A 64 -23.61 -9.48 -5.86
C THR A 64 -25.11 -9.58 -5.61
N LYS A 65 -25.88 -8.47 -5.57
CA LYS A 65 -27.35 -8.55 -5.59
C LYS A 65 -27.91 -9.29 -6.81
N ASP A 66 -27.13 -9.42 -7.89
CA ASP A 66 -27.50 -10.15 -9.11
C ASP A 66 -26.80 -11.53 -9.28
N TYR A 67 -25.92 -11.93 -8.36
CA TYR A 67 -25.07 -13.12 -8.52
C TYR A 67 -25.24 -14.16 -7.39
N GLU A 68 -26.45 -14.72 -7.26
CA GLU A 68 -26.67 -15.95 -6.47
C GLU A 68 -26.22 -17.22 -7.21
N ARG A 69 -25.77 -17.12 -8.46
CA ARG A 69 -25.36 -18.29 -9.25
C ARG A 69 -23.84 -18.44 -9.27
N SER A 70 -23.36 -19.43 -8.53
CA SER A 70 -22.02 -20.02 -8.56
C SER A 70 -20.94 -19.36 -7.67
N MET A 71 -20.87 -19.83 -6.42
CA MET A 71 -19.70 -19.67 -5.53
C MET A 71 -18.35 -20.02 -6.19
N MET A 72 -18.36 -20.81 -7.27
CA MET A 72 -17.17 -21.22 -8.03
C MET A 72 -16.50 -20.06 -8.81
N ASP A 73 -17.20 -18.97 -9.11
CA ASP A 73 -16.66 -17.87 -9.92
C ASP A 73 -16.10 -16.69 -9.10
N TYR A 74 -16.42 -16.58 -7.81
CA TYR A 74 -16.02 -15.42 -6.99
C TYR A 74 -14.50 -15.20 -6.98
N GLY A 75 -13.72 -16.25 -6.72
CA GLY A 75 -12.27 -16.16 -6.69
C GLY A 75 -11.67 -15.76 -8.05
N ARG A 76 -12.24 -16.25 -9.15
CA ARG A 76 -11.79 -15.90 -10.51
C ARG A 76 -12.12 -14.45 -10.85
N VAL A 77 -13.35 -14.01 -10.57
CA VAL A 77 -13.79 -12.63 -10.81
C VAL A 77 -12.99 -11.65 -9.94
N PHE A 78 -12.71 -11.99 -8.68
CA PHE A 78 -11.84 -11.21 -7.81
C PHE A 78 -10.47 -10.97 -8.43
N GLN A 79 -9.80 -12.02 -8.91
CA GLN A 79 -8.49 -11.90 -9.55
C GLN A 79 -8.55 -11.08 -10.85
N MET A 80 -9.62 -11.21 -11.64
CA MET A 80 -9.82 -10.41 -12.86
C MET A 80 -9.97 -8.92 -12.54
N VAL A 81 -10.80 -8.56 -11.56
CA VAL A 81 -11.01 -7.16 -11.15
C VAL A 81 -9.74 -6.58 -10.54
N LYS A 82 -9.05 -7.33 -9.65
CA LYS A 82 -7.75 -6.93 -9.10
C LYS A 82 -6.75 -6.64 -10.21
N SER A 83 -6.59 -7.56 -11.16
CA SER A 83 -5.65 -7.40 -12.27
C SER A 83 -5.96 -6.19 -13.16
N LYS A 84 -7.26 -5.89 -13.35
CA LYS A 84 -7.69 -4.71 -14.11
C LYS A 84 -7.32 -3.41 -13.38
N LEU A 85 -7.64 -3.32 -12.08
CA LEU A 85 -7.34 -2.13 -11.27
C LEU A 85 -5.83 -1.87 -11.15
N VAL A 86 -5.02 -2.92 -11.00
CA VAL A 86 -3.55 -2.81 -10.98
C VAL A 86 -3.04 -2.15 -12.26
N LYS A 87 -3.51 -2.61 -13.42
CA LYS A 87 -3.10 -2.07 -14.72
C LYS A 87 -3.59 -0.64 -14.93
N GLU A 88 -4.84 -0.35 -14.58
CA GLU A 88 -5.42 1.00 -14.75
C GLU A 88 -4.72 2.05 -13.89
N ARG A 89 -4.25 1.66 -12.70
CA ARG A 89 -3.60 2.57 -11.74
C ARG A 89 -2.08 2.51 -11.75
N GLY A 90 -1.48 1.66 -12.60
CA GLY A 90 -0.04 1.47 -12.66
C GLY A 90 0.58 1.00 -11.34
N LEU A 91 -0.17 0.21 -10.55
CA LEU A 91 0.33 -0.29 -9.26
C LEU A 91 1.39 -1.37 -9.48
N ILE A 92 2.40 -1.38 -8.63
CA ILE A 92 3.41 -2.44 -8.54
C ILE A 92 3.05 -3.26 -7.30
N LEU A 93 2.64 -4.51 -7.50
CA LEU A 93 2.29 -5.47 -6.44
C LEU A 93 3.37 -6.55 -6.30
#